data_AF-A0A163ILE6-F1
#
_entry.id   AF-A0A163ILE6-F1
#
_cell.length_a   1.000
_cell.length_b   1.000
_cell.length_c   1.000
_cell.angle_alpha   90.00
_cell.angle_beta   90.00
_cell.angle_gamma   90.00
#
_symmetry.space_group_name_H-M   'P 1'
#
loop_
_entity.id
_entity.type
_entity.pdbx_description
1 polymer ?
#
loop_
_entity_poly.entity_id
_entity_poly.type
_entity_poly.pdbx_seq_one_letter_code
_entity_poly.pdbx_strand_id
1 'polypeptide(L)'
;MVQGIIIPADNTAPLRASALDSLADYQRAVGGWFEAVDIPDLGVTMYVNEEGLIRDLPYNRRVTFLWRFHVPQARDARLVGDVAVVGLTDSHGETTELPNELRERLLEPGVYRVRSRERGKDQWHEEPIDRNDYVETVIWAALLLEMSPALEVRIESVEDLGEASE
;
A
#
# COMPACT_ATOMS: atom_id res chain seq x y z
N MET A 1 -14.71 15.75 -4.76
CA MET A 1 -14.81 14.79 -3.64
C MET A 1 -14.48 13.41 -4.17
N VAL A 2 -13.60 12.70 -3.47
CA VAL A 2 -13.24 11.29 -3.74
C VAL A 2 -13.35 10.47 -2.46
N GLN A 3 -13.53 9.16 -2.61
CA GLN A 3 -13.53 8.22 -1.50
C GLN A 3 -12.12 7.65 -1.29
N GLY A 4 -11.37 8.26 -0.38
CA GLY A 4 -10.03 7.82 0.02
C GLY A 4 -10.02 6.74 1.10
N ILE A 5 -8.82 6.24 1.41
CA ILE A 5 -8.54 5.37 2.56
C ILE A 5 -7.54 6.07 3.48
N ILE A 6 -7.82 6.09 4.78
CA ILE A 6 -6.85 6.51 5.80
C ILE A 6 -6.18 5.26 6.36
N ILE A 7 -4.85 5.26 6.35
CA ILE A 7 -4.00 4.23 6.94
C ILE A 7 -3.32 4.84 8.17
N PRO A 8 -3.81 4.56 9.39
CA PRO A 8 -3.23 5.14 10.60
C PRO A 8 -1.79 4.68 10.84
N ALA A 9 -0.98 5.47 11.53
CA ALA A 9 0.33 5.00 12.02
C ALA A 9 0.19 4.02 13.19
N ASP A 10 -0.88 4.14 13.98
CA ASP A 10 -1.23 3.16 15.00
C ASP A 10 -1.67 1.84 14.35
N ASN A 11 -0.82 0.82 14.46
CA ASN A 11 -1.06 -0.51 13.88
C ASN A 11 -2.25 -1.25 14.49
N THR A 12 -2.77 -0.80 15.63
CA THR A 12 -3.97 -1.37 16.26
C THR A 12 -5.25 -0.74 15.73
N ALA A 13 -5.15 0.44 15.11
CA ALA A 13 -6.29 1.11 14.49
C ALA A 13 -6.53 0.55 13.07
N PRO A 14 -7.80 0.25 12.71
CA PRO A 14 -8.15 -0.26 11.39
C PRO A 14 -7.95 0.80 10.30
N LEU A 15 -7.73 0.34 9.07
CA LEU A 15 -7.87 1.18 7.88
C LEU A 15 -9.33 1.61 7.76
N ARG A 16 -9.57 2.81 7.23
CA ARG A 16 -10.93 3.35 7.12
C ARG A 16 -11.12 4.15 5.85
N ALA A 17 -12.27 3.99 5.23
CA ALA A 17 -12.71 4.86 4.15
C ALA A 17 -12.96 6.29 4.68
N SER A 18 -12.60 7.31 3.92
CA SER A 18 -12.89 8.72 4.23
C SER A 18 -13.19 9.50 2.95
N ALA A 19 -14.26 10.30 2.97
CA ALA A 19 -14.48 11.27 1.91
C ALA A 19 -13.43 12.40 2.02
N LEU A 20 -12.80 12.76 0.91
CA LEU A 20 -11.78 13.80 0.82
C LEU A 20 -12.15 14.73 -0.34
N ASP A 21 -12.31 16.02 -0.07
CA ASP A 21 -12.74 17.00 -1.07
C ASP A 21 -11.88 18.25 -1.05
N SER A 22 -11.54 18.73 0.15
CA SER A 22 -10.81 19.98 0.34
C SER A 22 -9.40 19.75 0.86
N LEU A 23 -8.53 20.73 0.66
CA LEU A 23 -7.20 20.80 1.28
C LEU A 23 -7.27 20.52 2.80
N ALA A 24 -8.28 21.07 3.47
CA ALA A 24 -8.46 20.92 4.91
C ALA A 24 -8.76 19.46 5.33
N ASP A 25 -9.37 18.66 4.45
CA ASP A 25 -9.64 17.25 4.72
C ASP A 25 -8.35 16.44 4.73
N TYR A 26 -7.48 16.66 3.74
CA TYR A 26 -6.15 16.05 3.70
C TYR A 26 -5.27 16.49 4.86
N GLN A 27 -5.24 17.80 5.18
CA GLN A 27 -4.48 18.32 6.33
C GLN A 27 -4.93 17.68 7.65
N ARG A 28 -6.24 17.50 7.83
CA ARG A 28 -6.80 16.82 9.00
C ARG A 28 -6.45 15.34 9.03
N ALA A 29 -6.49 14.68 7.86
CA ALA A 29 -6.19 13.26 7.74
C ALA A 29 -4.73 12.93 8.09
N VAL A 30 -3.77 13.77 7.65
CA VAL A 30 -2.33 13.53 7.84
C VAL A 30 -1.73 14.28 9.03
N GLY A 31 -2.47 15.22 9.63
CA GLY A 31 -2.05 15.98 10.81
C GLY A 31 -1.09 17.15 10.53
N GLY A 32 -1.25 17.85 9.40
CA GLY A 32 -0.41 19.00 9.04
C GLY A 32 -0.37 19.29 7.54
N TRP A 33 0.69 19.96 7.10
CA TRP A 33 1.03 20.05 5.68
C TRP A 33 1.39 18.67 5.15
N PHE A 34 1.16 18.47 3.85
CA PHE A 34 1.34 17.17 3.23
C PHE A 34 2.06 17.27 1.89
N GLU A 35 2.73 16.17 1.57
CA GLU A 35 3.33 15.93 0.26
C GLU A 35 2.72 14.68 -0.37
N ALA A 36 2.77 14.61 -1.69
CA ALA A 36 2.25 13.50 -2.48
C ALA A 36 3.35 12.49 -2.79
N VAL A 37 3.02 11.21 -2.66
CA VAL A 37 3.89 10.09 -2.96
C VAL A 37 3.12 9.08 -3.81
N ASP A 38 3.55 8.89 -5.05
CA ASP A 38 2.83 8.02 -5.98
C ASP A 38 3.25 6.55 -5.86
N ILE A 39 2.27 5.67 -6.10
CA ILE A 39 2.47 4.24 -6.35
C ILE A 39 1.83 3.90 -7.70
N PRO A 40 2.56 4.11 -8.83
CA PRO A 40 2.00 3.98 -10.17
C PRO A 40 1.41 2.60 -10.47
N ASP A 41 2.07 1.53 -10.04
CA ASP A 41 1.63 0.14 -10.26
C ASP A 41 0.29 -0.17 -9.58
N LEU A 42 -0.07 0.60 -8.55
CA LEU A 42 -1.34 0.49 -7.85
C LEU A 42 -2.37 1.54 -8.31
N GLY A 43 -1.99 2.49 -9.17
CA GLY A 43 -2.88 3.57 -9.58
C GLY A 43 -3.28 4.50 -8.44
N VAL A 44 -2.42 4.70 -7.42
CA VAL A 44 -2.72 5.55 -6.27
C VAL A 44 -1.65 6.61 -5.96
N THR A 45 -2.10 7.66 -5.29
CA THR A 45 -1.25 8.65 -4.59
C THR A 45 -1.49 8.54 -3.09
N MET A 46 -0.41 8.56 -2.32
CA MET A 46 -0.43 8.69 -0.87
C MET A 46 -0.06 10.11 -0.47
N TYR A 47 -0.90 10.74 0.34
CA TYR A 47 -0.59 12.00 1.00
C TYR A 47 -0.07 11.72 2.40
N VAL A 48 1.14 12.20 2.67
CA VAL A 48 1.87 11.98 3.92
C VAL A 48 2.21 13.31 4.57
N ASN A 49 2.43 13.33 5.88
CA ASN A 49 2.79 14.56 6.58
C ASN A 49 4.21 15.02 6.19
N GLU A 50 4.32 16.20 5.57
CA GLU A 50 5.60 16.75 5.06
C GLU A 50 6.62 17.01 6.18
N GLU A 51 6.13 17.38 7.37
CA GLU A 51 6.98 17.65 8.53
C GLU A 51 7.12 16.43 9.45
N GLY A 52 6.57 15.28 9.05
CA GLY A 52 6.37 14.14 9.94
C GLY A 52 7.65 13.62 10.58
N LEU A 53 8.75 13.56 9.81
CA LEU A 53 10.06 13.13 10.31
C LEU A 53 10.65 14.15 11.29
N ILE A 54 10.53 15.45 11.01
CA ILE A 54 11.04 16.53 11.86
C ILE A 54 10.24 16.60 13.17
N ARG A 55 8.94 16.28 13.11
CA ARG A 55 8.02 16.27 14.24
C ARG A 55 8.00 14.94 15.02
N ASP A 56 8.85 13.98 14.64
CA ASP A 56 8.93 12.64 15.23
C ASP A 56 7.57 11.93 15.31
N LEU A 57 6.79 12.00 14.23
CA LEU A 57 5.51 11.28 14.16
C LEU A 57 5.74 9.75 14.18
N PRO A 58 4.76 8.97 14.64
CA PRO A 58 4.91 7.52 14.75
C PRO A 58 5.20 6.85 13.40
N TYR A 59 6.07 5.84 13.40
CA TYR A 59 6.40 5.08 12.19
C TYR A 59 5.19 4.32 11.65
N ASN A 60 4.83 4.60 10.39
CA ASN A 60 3.74 3.92 9.72
C ASN A 60 4.29 2.77 8.87
N ARG A 61 4.42 1.60 9.50
CA ARG A 61 4.97 0.40 8.83
C ARG A 61 4.16 -0.01 7.61
N ARG A 62 2.83 0.13 7.69
CA ARG A 62 1.87 -0.33 6.68
C ARG A 62 2.10 0.40 5.36
N VAL A 63 2.11 1.72 5.39
CA VAL A 63 2.35 2.54 4.18
C VAL A 63 3.80 2.54 3.74
N THR A 64 4.75 2.43 4.68
CA THR A 64 6.18 2.35 4.33
C THR A 64 6.47 1.10 3.51
N PHE A 65 6.02 -0.08 3.95
CA PHE A 65 6.24 -1.32 3.21
C PHE A 65 5.37 -1.41 1.95
N LEU A 66 4.17 -0.83 1.96
CA LEU A 66 3.37 -0.67 0.74
C LEU A 66 4.15 0.09 -0.33
N TRP A 67 4.76 1.23 0.02
CA TRP A 67 5.54 2.00 -0.92
C TRP A 67 6.81 1.27 -1.37
N ARG A 68 7.59 0.72 -0.43
CA ARG A 68 8.83 -0.02 -0.72
C ARG A 68 8.60 -1.23 -1.64
N PHE A 69 7.47 -1.92 -1.49
CA PHE A 69 7.15 -3.09 -2.29
C PHE A 69 6.87 -2.73 -3.75
N HIS A 70 6.08 -1.67 -3.96
CA HIS A 70 5.62 -1.28 -5.30
C HIS A 70 6.54 -0.27 -6.00
N VAL A 71 7.41 0.44 -5.28
CA VAL A 71 8.30 1.47 -5.84
C VAL A 71 9.75 1.14 -5.48
N PRO A 72 10.53 0.51 -6.39
CA PRO A 72 11.90 0.08 -6.12
C PRO A 72 12.83 1.22 -5.65
N GLN A 73 12.60 2.45 -6.10
CA GLN A 73 13.36 3.64 -5.73
C GLN A 73 13.11 4.06 -4.26
N ALA A 74 12.01 3.60 -3.67
CA ALA A 74 11.61 3.91 -2.30
C ALA A 74 12.16 2.91 -1.27
N ARG A 75 13.11 2.03 -1.64
CA ARG A 75 13.65 0.97 -0.75
C ARG A 75 14.08 1.47 0.64
N ASP A 76 14.68 2.65 0.72
CA ASP A 76 15.15 3.24 1.99
C ASP A 76 14.12 4.20 2.63
N ALA A 77 12.94 4.37 2.02
CA ALA A 77 11.94 5.32 2.45
C ALA A 77 11.41 4.98 3.86
N ARG A 78 11.11 6.01 4.64
CA ARG A 78 10.48 5.88 5.95
C ARG A 78 9.31 6.86 6.04
N LEU A 79 8.10 6.34 6.01
CA LEU A 79 6.89 7.14 6.15
C LEU A 79 6.39 7.09 7.60
N VAL A 80 5.89 8.23 8.06
CA VAL A 80 5.47 8.44 9.45
C VAL A 80 4.14 9.19 9.50
N GLY A 81 3.41 9.02 10.59
CA GLY A 81 2.08 9.60 10.77
C GLY A 81 1.00 8.88 9.96
N ASP A 82 -0.24 9.36 10.13
CA ASP A 82 -1.38 8.87 9.37
C ASP A 82 -1.26 9.29 7.90
N VAL A 83 -1.73 8.44 7.00
CA VAL A 83 -1.62 8.65 5.56
C VAL A 83 -2.98 8.55 4.92
N ALA A 84 -3.26 9.47 3.99
CA ALA A 84 -4.44 9.39 3.13
C ALA A 84 -4.04 8.82 1.76
N VAL A 85 -4.74 7.79 1.31
CA VAL A 85 -4.56 7.17 -0.01
C VAL A 85 -5.76 7.51 -0.88
N VAL A 86 -5.50 7.86 -2.14
CA VAL A 86 -6.48 8.21 -3.19
C VAL A 86 -6.02 7.67 -4.54
N GLY A 87 -6.86 7.73 -5.58
CA GLY A 87 -6.41 7.43 -6.94
C GLY A 87 -5.39 8.44 -7.45
N LEU A 88 -4.55 8.03 -8.41
CA LEU A 88 -3.61 8.92 -9.10
C LEU A 88 -4.34 10.14 -9.68
N THR A 89 -3.61 11.25 -9.82
CA THR A 89 -4.16 12.43 -10.49
C THR A 89 -4.44 12.17 -11.97
N ASP A 90 -5.52 12.75 -12.49
CA ASP A 90 -5.84 12.71 -13.91
C ASP A 90 -4.94 13.65 -14.75
N SER A 91 -5.20 13.75 -16.06
CA SER A 91 -4.42 14.64 -16.94
C SER A 91 -4.57 16.14 -16.63
N HIS A 92 -5.48 16.52 -15.75
CA HIS A 92 -5.67 17.90 -15.28
C HIS A 92 -5.05 18.12 -13.89
N GLY A 93 -4.45 17.10 -13.28
CA GLY A 93 -3.90 17.16 -11.93
C GLY A 93 -4.94 16.99 -10.83
N GLU A 94 -6.18 16.59 -11.17
CA GLU A 94 -7.24 16.37 -10.20
C GLU A 94 -7.13 14.98 -9.59
N THR A 95 -7.30 14.88 -8.27
CA THR A 95 -7.29 13.58 -7.57
C THR A 95 -8.47 12.71 -8.03
N THR A 96 -8.24 11.41 -8.23
CA THR A 96 -9.27 10.46 -8.67
C THR A 96 -9.66 9.45 -7.57
N GLU A 97 -10.68 8.65 -7.85
CA GLU A 97 -11.12 7.55 -6.98
C GLU A 97 -10.06 6.43 -6.92
N LEU A 98 -9.96 5.74 -5.78
CA LEU A 98 -9.12 4.54 -5.72
C LEU A 98 -9.64 3.47 -6.71
N PRO A 99 -8.75 2.70 -7.34
CA PRO A 99 -9.13 1.48 -8.04
C PRO A 99 -9.94 0.55 -7.12
N ASN A 100 -11.11 0.08 -7.60
CA ASN A 100 -12.05 -0.71 -6.80
C ASN A 100 -11.41 -1.94 -6.18
N GLU A 101 -10.63 -2.68 -6.97
CA GLU A 101 -9.93 -3.90 -6.54
C GLU A 101 -8.96 -3.61 -5.38
N LEU A 102 -8.21 -2.52 -5.46
CA LEU A 102 -7.30 -2.13 -4.37
C LEU A 102 -8.07 -1.69 -3.13
N ARG A 103 -9.17 -0.95 -3.30
CA ARG A 103 -10.04 -0.55 -2.17
C ARG A 103 -10.57 -1.78 -1.44
N GLU A 104 -11.07 -2.77 -2.17
CA GLU A 104 -11.57 -4.03 -1.63
C GLU A 104 -10.44 -4.77 -0.90
N ARG A 105 -9.26 -4.92 -1.52
CA ARG A 105 -8.12 -5.57 -0.89
C ARG A 105 -7.68 -4.93 0.43
N LEU A 106 -7.79 -3.61 0.55
CA LEU A 106 -7.36 -2.85 1.72
C LEU A 106 -8.39 -2.81 2.85
N LEU A 107 -9.69 -2.90 2.55
CA LEU A 107 -10.76 -2.71 3.52
C LEU A 107 -11.50 -3.99 3.88
N GLU A 108 -11.56 -4.95 2.96
CA GLU A 108 -12.29 -6.20 3.13
C GLU A 108 -11.35 -7.34 3.51
N PRO A 109 -11.81 -8.31 4.34
CA PRO A 109 -11.07 -9.53 4.58
C PRO A 109 -10.81 -10.28 3.26
N GLY A 110 -9.61 -10.82 3.10
CA GLY A 110 -9.25 -11.64 1.95
C GLY A 110 -8.04 -12.50 2.26
N VAL A 111 -7.93 -13.65 1.59
CA VAL A 111 -6.78 -14.55 1.76
C VAL A 111 -5.80 -14.33 0.62
N TYR A 112 -4.56 -14.02 0.95
CA TYR A 112 -3.51 -13.71 0.00
C TYR A 112 -2.31 -14.64 0.15
N ARG A 113 -1.73 -14.99 -0.99
CA ARG A 113 -0.53 -15.81 -1.10
C ARG A 113 0.62 -15.01 -1.68
N VAL A 114 1.80 -15.19 -1.11
CA VAL A 114 3.04 -14.69 -1.69
C VAL A 114 3.67 -15.78 -2.53
N ARG A 115 4.07 -15.44 -3.76
CA ARG A 115 4.87 -16.30 -4.62
C ARG A 115 6.20 -15.65 -4.89
N SER A 116 7.25 -16.45 -4.91
CA SER A 116 8.62 -16.01 -5.14
C SER A 116 9.30 -16.87 -6.19
N ARG A 117 10.25 -16.28 -6.92
CA ARG A 117 11.18 -17.03 -7.79
C ARG A 117 12.50 -16.31 -7.89
N GLU A 118 13.57 -17.04 -8.17
CA GLU A 118 14.83 -16.41 -8.58
C GLU A 118 14.70 -15.80 -9.98
N ARG A 119 15.31 -14.63 -10.20
CA ARG A 119 15.37 -14.02 -11.53
C ARG A 119 16.00 -14.98 -12.55
N GLY A 120 15.32 -15.17 -13.68
CA GLY A 120 15.77 -16.07 -14.75
C GLY A 120 15.43 -17.56 -14.52
N LYS A 121 14.66 -17.89 -13.48
CA LYS A 121 14.02 -19.20 -13.33
C LYS A 121 12.54 -19.11 -13.74
N ASP A 122 12.02 -20.19 -14.31
CA ASP A 122 10.61 -20.24 -14.74
C ASP A 122 9.66 -20.63 -13.60
N GLN A 123 10.15 -21.36 -12.60
CA GLN A 123 9.31 -21.92 -11.54
C GLN A 123 9.04 -20.89 -10.43
N TRP A 124 7.76 -20.66 -10.15
CA TRP A 124 7.29 -19.92 -8.99
C TRP A 124 7.09 -20.85 -7.80
N HIS A 125 7.70 -20.50 -6.67
CA HIS A 125 7.49 -21.14 -5.37
C HIS A 125 6.40 -20.42 -4.60
N GLU A 126 5.61 -21.19 -3.85
CA GLU A 126 4.59 -20.66 -2.95
C GLU A 126 5.20 -20.52 -1.57
N GLU A 127 5.04 -19.34 -0.97
CA GLU A 127 5.42 -19.15 0.42
C GLU A 127 4.45 -19.93 1.33
N PRO A 128 4.93 -20.55 2.42
CA PRO A 128 4.18 -21.57 3.15
C PRO A 128 2.97 -21.06 3.95
N ILE A 129 2.75 -19.74 4.01
CA ILE A 129 1.75 -19.11 4.87
C ILE A 129 0.89 -18.17 4.03
N ASP A 130 -0.39 -18.54 3.88
CA ASP A 130 -1.43 -17.64 3.43
C ASP A 130 -1.79 -16.65 4.54
N ARG A 131 -2.16 -15.43 4.16
CA ARG A 131 -2.42 -14.32 5.09
C ARG A 131 -3.80 -13.72 4.82
N ASN A 132 -4.52 -13.41 5.89
CA ASN A 132 -5.91 -12.94 5.81
C ASN A 132 -6.04 -11.41 5.70
N ASP A 133 -4.93 -10.72 5.40
CA ASP A 133 -4.84 -9.26 5.34
C ASP A 133 -3.85 -8.87 4.25
N TYR A 134 -4.28 -8.01 3.33
CA TYR A 134 -3.45 -7.61 2.19
C TYR A 134 -2.20 -6.85 2.63
N VAL A 135 -2.33 -5.96 3.60
CA VAL A 135 -1.23 -5.09 4.06
C VAL A 135 -0.13 -5.90 4.75
N GLU A 136 -0.49 -6.83 5.63
CA GLU A 136 0.46 -7.76 6.25
C GLU A 136 1.11 -8.69 5.22
N THR A 137 0.39 -9.01 4.14
CA THR A 137 0.95 -9.76 3.00
C THR A 137 1.99 -8.95 2.24
N VAL A 138 1.71 -7.67 1.99
CA VAL A 138 2.66 -6.73 1.38
C VAL A 138 3.89 -6.53 2.26
N ILE A 139 3.72 -6.40 3.58
CA ILE A 139 4.85 -6.31 4.52
C ILE A 139 5.75 -7.54 4.40
N TRP A 140 5.17 -8.74 4.38
CA TRP A 140 5.95 -9.97 4.20
C TRP A 140 6.67 -10.00 2.85
N ALA A 141 5.97 -9.68 1.76
CA ALA A 141 6.54 -9.66 0.42
C ALA A 141 7.70 -8.67 0.29
N ALA A 142 7.58 -7.49 0.90
CA ALA A 142 8.64 -6.49 0.96
C ALA A 142 9.86 -6.97 1.75
N LEU A 143 9.64 -7.56 2.93
CA LEU A 143 10.73 -8.14 3.74
C LEU A 143 11.46 -9.27 3.00
N LEU A 144 10.74 -10.09 2.24
CA LEU A 144 11.34 -11.13 1.41
C LEU A 144 12.28 -10.54 0.34
N LEU A 145 11.88 -9.46 -0.32
CA LEU A 145 12.71 -8.72 -1.28
C LEU A 145 13.90 -8.01 -0.65
N GLU A 146 13.80 -7.60 0.62
CA GLU A 146 14.91 -7.03 1.38
C GLU A 146 15.93 -8.12 1.76
N MET A 147 15.46 -9.28 2.23
CA MET A 147 16.32 -10.42 2.58
C MET A 147 16.97 -11.07 1.35
N SER A 148 16.30 -11.04 0.20
CA SER A 148 16.79 -11.67 -1.03
C SER A 148 16.45 -10.83 -2.27
N PRO A 149 17.23 -9.78 -2.56
CA PRO A 149 16.99 -8.87 -3.69
C PRO A 149 17.04 -9.52 -5.08
N ALA A 150 17.58 -10.74 -5.17
CA ALA A 150 17.62 -11.55 -6.39
C ALA A 150 16.27 -12.21 -6.72
N LEU A 151 15.30 -12.16 -5.81
CA LEU A 151 13.96 -12.70 -6.04
C LEU A 151 13.10 -11.74 -6.86
N GLU A 152 12.17 -12.32 -7.58
CA GLU A 152 10.91 -11.70 -7.99
C GLU A 152 9.82 -12.20 -7.04
N VAL A 153 8.96 -11.29 -6.62
CA VAL A 153 7.90 -11.57 -5.64
C VAL A 153 6.59 -10.99 -6.15
N ARG A 154 5.50 -11.76 -6.03
CA ARG A 154 4.14 -11.31 -6.34
C ARG A 154 3.15 -11.77 -5.28
N ILE A 155 2.04 -11.05 -5.19
CA ILE A 155 0.93 -11.33 -4.27
C ILE A 155 -0.28 -11.70 -5.10
N GLU A 156 -0.96 -12.78 -4.72
CA GLU A 156 -2.17 -13.28 -5.38
C GLU A 156 -3.29 -13.42 -4.36
N SER A 157 -4.52 -13.09 -4.75
CA SER A 157 -5.71 -13.49 -4.00
C SER A 157 -5.92 -14.99 -4.17
N VAL A 158 -6.20 -15.70 -3.08
CA VAL A 158 -6.44 -17.15 -3.10
C VAL A 158 -7.85 -17.48 -3.60
N GLU A 159 -8.81 -16.57 -3.43
CA GLU A 159 -10.19 -16.76 -3.93
C GLU A 159 -10.24 -16.74 -5.46
N ASP A 160 -9.41 -15.89 -6.10
CA ASP A 160 -9.31 -15.79 -7.57
C ASP A 160 -8.61 -17.01 -8.21
N LEU A 161 -7.91 -17.84 -7.43
CA LEU A 161 -7.26 -19.07 -7.91
C LEU A 161 -8.27 -20.24 -8.07
N GLY A 162 -9.46 -20.13 -7.48
CA GLY A 162 -10.53 -21.12 -7.59
C GLY A 162 -11.23 -21.14 -8.96
N GLU A 163 -11.20 -20.03 -9.70
CA GLU A 163 -11.90 -19.89 -10.99
C GLU A 163 -11.00 -20.16 -12.21
N ALA A 164 -9.68 -20.18 -12.05
CA ALA A 164 -8.73 -20.39 -13.16
C ALA A 164 -8.35 -21.86 -13.40
N SER A 165 -9.07 -22.80 -12.80
CA SER A 165 -8.78 -24.25 -12.79
C SER A 165 -9.94 -25.10 -13.32
N GLU A 166 -10.54 -24.72 -14.46
CA GLU A 166 -11.40 -25.61 -15.28
C GLU A 166 -11.01 -25.59 -16.76
#